data_AF-A0A519LA95-F1
#
_entry.id   AF-A0A519LA95-F1
#
_cell.length_a   1.000
_cell.length_b   1.000
_cell.length_c   1.000
_cell.angle_alpha   90.00
_cell.angle_beta   90.00
_cell.angle_gamma   90.00
#
_symmetry.space_group_name_H-M   'P 1'
#
loop_
_entity.id
_entity.type
_entity.pdbx_description
1 polymer ?
#
loop_
_entity_poly.entity_id
_entity_poly.type
_entity_poly.pdbx_seq_one_letter_code
_entity_poly.pdbx_strand_id
1 'polypeptide(L)'
;MRKLTLLALAGLTTLTLASCDNGGGSRNAAPPAPAFANTASGDLSGYYLPMDPVRVGKWSFDHVFVGQAAEFESWSAGQRTGTFGPVMLQFDDATSPTVATEIGEAHSVTARVLPTSYSVNDAEIRFEGRSPELGVVQFSGRLDQGALATARRNLGDEGAVLTGSLKVGDAPAQAVRLRWWMGD
;
A
#
# COMPACT_ATOMS: atom_id res chain seq x y z
N MET A 1 -55.28 -61.33 -22.89
CA MET A 1 -56.35 -60.94 -23.85
C MET A 1 -57.00 -59.64 -23.37
N ARG A 2 -57.37 -58.72 -24.28
CA ARG A 2 -58.05 -57.42 -24.02
C ARG A 2 -57.22 -56.42 -23.18
N LYS A 3 -57.27 -55.09 -23.39
CA LYS A 3 -57.82 -54.24 -24.48
C LYS A 3 -57.06 -52.89 -24.49
N LEU A 4 -57.07 -52.15 -25.62
CA LEU A 4 -56.44 -50.83 -25.76
C LEU A 4 -57.42 -49.65 -25.56
N THR A 5 -56.94 -48.61 -24.86
CA THR A 5 -57.28 -47.16 -24.98
C THR A 5 -56.11 -46.37 -24.35
N LEU A 6 -55.49 -45.27 -24.83
CA LEU A 6 -55.63 -44.26 -25.91
C LEU A 6 -56.25 -42.89 -25.52
N LEU A 7 -55.51 -41.82 -25.87
CA LEU A 7 -55.87 -40.38 -25.98
C LEU A 7 -56.17 -39.61 -24.66
N ALA A 8 -55.85 -38.32 -24.51
CA ALA A 8 -54.95 -37.41 -25.25
C ALA A 8 -54.71 -36.06 -24.50
N LEU A 9 -53.90 -35.18 -25.11
CA LEU A 9 -53.56 -33.78 -24.75
C LEU A 9 -52.73 -33.57 -23.46
N ALA A 10 -52.03 -32.44 -23.28
CA ALA A 10 -51.25 -31.55 -24.17
C ALA A 10 -50.63 -30.47 -23.26
N GLY A 11 -49.34 -30.10 -23.42
CA GLY A 11 -48.70 -29.16 -22.51
C GLY A 11 -47.26 -28.81 -22.88
N LEU A 12 -47.06 -28.24 -24.06
CA LEU A 12 -45.73 -27.87 -24.55
C LEU A 12 -45.41 -26.41 -24.15
N THR A 13 -44.63 -26.21 -23.09
CA THR A 13 -44.04 -24.91 -22.75
C THR A 13 -42.53 -24.95 -22.87
N THR A 14 -42.04 -24.60 -24.06
CA THR A 14 -40.62 -24.38 -24.34
C THR A 14 -40.12 -23.12 -23.62
N LEU A 15 -39.27 -23.28 -22.59
CA LEU A 15 -38.47 -22.16 -22.11
C LEU A 15 -37.41 -21.83 -23.17
N THR A 16 -37.57 -20.70 -23.84
CA THR A 16 -36.59 -20.19 -24.80
C THR A 16 -35.31 -19.78 -24.08
N LEU A 17 -34.20 -20.47 -24.38
CA LEU A 17 -32.87 -20.08 -23.91
C LEU A 17 -32.51 -18.70 -24.47
N ALA A 18 -32.45 -17.69 -23.61
CA ALA A 18 -31.91 -16.37 -23.94
C ALA A 18 -30.38 -16.49 -24.10
N SER A 19 -29.94 -16.93 -25.26
CA SER A 19 -28.53 -17.15 -25.59
C SER A 19 -27.80 -15.82 -25.79
N CYS A 20 -27.39 -15.18 -24.69
CA CYS A 20 -26.37 -14.14 -24.72
C CYS A 20 -25.01 -14.78 -25.03
N ASP A 21 -24.75 -15.00 -26.31
CA ASP A 21 -23.42 -15.35 -26.82
C ASP A 21 -22.45 -14.20 -26.50
N ASN A 22 -21.50 -14.48 -25.62
CA ASN A 22 -20.36 -13.64 -25.30
C ASN A 22 -19.13 -14.56 -25.35
N GLY A 23 -18.72 -14.87 -26.58
CA GLY A 23 -17.83 -15.99 -26.86
C GLY A 23 -16.38 -15.83 -26.39
N GLY A 24 -15.68 -16.97 -26.37
CA GLY A 24 -14.27 -17.02 -26.72
C GLY A 24 -13.27 -16.43 -25.74
N GLY A 25 -13.34 -16.75 -24.44
CA GLY A 25 -12.28 -16.34 -23.54
C GLY A 25 -12.40 -16.78 -22.09
N SER A 26 -12.13 -18.06 -21.80
CA SER A 26 -11.67 -18.44 -20.46
C SER A 26 -10.24 -17.91 -20.28
N ARG A 27 -10.12 -16.59 -20.04
CA ARG A 27 -8.89 -16.01 -19.52
C ARG A 27 -8.68 -16.68 -18.17
N ASN A 28 -7.61 -17.46 -18.04
CA ASN A 28 -7.04 -17.76 -16.72
C ASN A 28 -6.76 -16.40 -16.08
N ALA A 29 -7.64 -15.99 -15.16
CA ALA A 29 -7.39 -14.82 -14.34
C ALA A 29 -6.07 -15.10 -13.61
N ALA A 30 -5.06 -14.27 -13.83
CA ALA A 30 -3.86 -14.33 -13.01
C ALA A 30 -4.29 -14.26 -11.54
N PRO A 31 -3.72 -15.08 -10.64
CA PRO A 31 -4.07 -15.03 -9.22
C PRO A 31 -4.03 -13.59 -8.74
N PRO A 32 -5.03 -13.13 -7.94
CA PRO A 32 -5.03 -11.76 -7.46
C PRO A 32 -3.71 -11.48 -6.74
N ALA A 33 -3.08 -10.37 -7.08
CA ALA A 33 -1.79 -10.02 -6.51
C ALA A 33 -1.89 -10.02 -4.97
N PRO A 34 -0.94 -10.66 -4.25
CA PRO A 34 -1.01 -10.73 -2.81
C PRO A 34 -1.03 -9.32 -2.22
N ALA A 35 -2.01 -9.04 -1.35
CA ALA A 35 -2.21 -7.71 -0.77
C ALA A 35 -0.98 -7.22 0.03
N PHE A 36 -0.14 -8.13 0.51
CA PHE A 36 1.12 -7.84 1.15
C PHE A 36 2.23 -8.61 0.43
N ALA A 37 3.16 -7.90 -0.20
CA ALA A 37 4.26 -8.49 -0.96
C ALA A 37 5.59 -7.79 -0.66
N ASN A 38 6.61 -8.55 -0.30
CA ASN A 38 8.00 -8.10 -0.38
C ASN A 38 8.78 -9.11 -1.23
N THR A 39 9.42 -8.61 -2.28
CA THR A 39 10.31 -9.36 -3.17
C THR A 39 11.56 -8.55 -3.49
N ALA A 40 12.00 -7.68 -2.57
CA ALA A 40 13.29 -7.03 -2.66
C ALA A 40 14.42 -8.06 -2.48
N SER A 41 15.47 -7.96 -3.29
CA SER A 41 16.69 -8.77 -3.15
C SER A 41 17.73 -8.11 -2.23
N GLY A 42 17.63 -6.79 -2.07
CA GLY A 42 18.41 -6.01 -1.12
C GLY A 42 17.61 -5.62 0.13
N ASP A 43 18.34 -5.24 1.18
CA ASP A 43 17.76 -4.59 2.35
C ASP A 43 17.42 -3.12 2.02
N LEU A 44 16.13 -2.79 2.17
CA LEU A 44 15.53 -1.49 1.90
C LEU A 44 15.02 -0.79 3.18
N SER A 45 15.37 -1.32 4.36
CA SER A 45 14.87 -0.86 5.66
C SER A 45 15.35 0.56 6.01
N GLY A 46 14.61 1.23 6.90
CA GLY A 46 14.87 2.58 7.37
C GLY A 46 13.74 3.57 7.05
N TYR A 47 14.06 4.86 7.17
CA TYR A 47 13.12 5.98 7.06
C TYR A 47 13.38 6.76 5.78
N TYR A 48 12.33 6.93 4.97
CA TYR A 48 12.34 7.74 3.76
C TYR A 48 11.66 9.08 4.05
N LEU A 49 12.48 10.11 4.25
CA LEU A 49 12.10 11.44 4.74
C LEU A 49 11.90 12.41 3.57
N PRO A 50 10.83 13.21 3.52
CA PRO A 50 10.58 14.14 2.43
C PRO A 50 11.59 15.28 2.41
N MET A 51 12.09 15.61 1.22
CA MET A 51 13.02 16.73 1.00
C MET A 51 12.31 18.08 0.86
N ASP A 52 11.02 18.06 0.50
CA ASP A 52 10.16 19.21 0.31
C ASP A 52 8.94 19.06 1.23
N PRO A 53 8.45 20.11 1.94
CA PRO A 53 7.29 19.98 2.82
C PRO A 53 6.00 19.63 2.06
N VAL A 54 5.37 18.51 2.40
CA VAL A 54 4.13 18.02 1.80
C VAL A 54 3.03 18.04 2.86
N ARG A 55 1.91 18.73 2.59
CA ARG A 55 0.86 18.97 3.60
C ARG A 55 -0.55 18.74 3.07
N VAL A 56 -1.45 18.36 3.98
CA VAL A 56 -2.89 18.14 3.74
C VAL A 56 -3.67 18.66 4.94
N GLY A 57 -4.19 19.88 4.84
CA GLY A 57 -4.77 20.58 5.98
C GLY A 57 -3.72 20.86 7.06
N LYS A 58 -3.97 20.41 8.29
CA LYS A 58 -3.02 20.49 9.41
C LYS A 58 -1.91 19.43 9.36
N TRP A 59 -2.11 18.34 8.60
CA TRP A 59 -1.20 17.21 8.57
C TRP A 59 -0.01 17.49 7.63
N SER A 60 1.20 17.36 8.15
CA SER A 60 2.44 17.34 7.40
C SER A 60 2.89 15.90 7.22
N PHE A 61 3.29 15.51 6.01
CA PHE A 61 3.89 14.21 5.79
C PHE A 61 5.28 14.16 6.43
N ASP A 62 5.54 13.13 7.23
CA ASP A 62 6.77 12.98 8.02
C ASP A 62 7.69 11.91 7.42
N HIS A 63 7.23 10.66 7.24
CA HIS A 63 8.05 9.62 6.60
C HIS A 63 7.27 8.44 6.00
N VAL A 64 7.90 7.71 5.07
CA VAL A 64 7.63 6.28 4.87
C VAL A 64 8.64 5.49 5.70
N PHE A 65 8.15 4.54 6.50
CA PHE A 65 8.98 3.56 7.21
C PHE A 65 8.96 2.25 6.43
N VAL A 66 10.14 1.62 6.32
CA VAL A 66 10.30 0.25 5.83
C VAL A 66 11.04 -0.55 6.90
N GLY A 67 10.44 -1.64 7.35
CA GLY A 67 11.05 -2.54 8.33
C GLY A 67 12.13 -3.45 7.74
N GLN A 68 12.83 -4.17 8.59
CA GLN A 68 13.72 -5.26 8.19
C GLN A 68 12.92 -6.50 7.76
N ALA A 69 13.60 -7.52 7.24
CA ALA A 69 12.98 -8.74 6.71
C ALA A 69 12.09 -9.45 7.75
N ALA A 70 12.48 -9.44 9.03
CA ALA A 70 11.74 -10.08 10.11
C ALA A 70 10.33 -9.50 10.29
N GLU A 71 10.15 -8.18 10.15
CA GLU A 71 8.83 -7.54 10.24
C GLU A 71 7.93 -7.92 9.05
N PHE A 72 8.49 -8.11 7.85
CA PHE A 72 7.75 -8.61 6.69
C PHE A 72 7.34 -10.08 6.88
N GLU A 73 8.22 -10.91 7.44
CA GLU A 73 7.91 -12.31 7.80
C GLU A 73 6.82 -12.39 8.87
N SER A 74 6.98 -11.64 9.98
CA SER A 74 5.98 -11.56 11.05
C SER A 74 4.62 -11.07 10.58
N TRP A 75 4.57 -10.02 9.75
CA TRP A 75 3.31 -9.51 9.19
C TRP A 75 2.62 -10.53 8.26
N SER A 76 3.42 -11.29 7.51
CA SER A 76 2.94 -12.36 6.62
C SER A 76 2.46 -13.58 7.42
N ALA A 77 3.10 -13.89 8.55
CA ALA A 77 2.64 -14.87 9.55
C ALA A 77 1.40 -14.40 10.35
N GLY A 78 0.93 -13.17 10.11
CA GLY A 78 -0.27 -12.61 10.76
C GLY A 78 -0.03 -11.95 12.11
N GLN A 79 1.23 -11.79 12.54
CA GLN A 79 1.63 -11.10 13.78
C GLN A 79 1.52 -9.58 13.59
N ARG A 80 0.30 -9.06 13.47
CA ARG A 80 0.02 -7.64 13.25
C ARG A 80 -0.12 -6.90 14.57
N THR A 81 0.49 -5.71 14.67
CA THR A 81 0.26 -4.79 15.79
C THR A 81 -0.73 -3.70 15.40
N GLY A 82 -1.27 -2.98 16.38
CA GLY A 82 -2.12 -1.80 16.14
C GLY A 82 -1.35 -0.49 15.91
N THR A 83 -0.02 -0.50 15.91
CA THR A 83 0.82 0.72 15.96
C THR A 83 2.03 0.73 15.02
N PHE A 84 2.39 -0.43 14.45
CA PHE A 84 3.49 -0.65 13.51
C PHE A 84 3.15 -1.74 12.49
N GLY A 85 3.68 -1.58 11.27
CA GLY A 85 3.71 -2.57 10.20
C GLY A 85 4.99 -2.41 9.35
N PRO A 86 5.36 -3.41 8.53
CA PRO A 86 6.66 -3.44 7.82
C PRO A 86 6.76 -2.41 6.68
N VAL A 87 5.64 -1.84 6.25
CA VAL A 87 5.58 -0.56 5.53
C VAL A 87 4.49 0.26 6.19
N MET A 88 4.80 1.48 6.65
CA MET A 88 3.81 2.41 7.19
C MET A 88 4.18 3.85 6.85
N LEU A 89 3.20 4.75 6.87
CA LEU A 89 3.42 6.19 6.71
C LEU A 89 3.08 6.93 8.02
N GLN A 90 3.88 7.92 8.38
CA GLN A 90 3.58 8.84 9.50
C GLN A 90 3.32 10.26 8.98
N PHE A 91 2.42 10.95 9.66
CA PHE A 91 2.11 12.36 9.46
C PHE A 91 2.05 13.07 10.81
N ASP A 92 2.54 14.31 10.85
CA ASP A 92 2.56 15.17 12.02
C ASP A 92 1.45 16.21 11.96
N ASP A 93 0.77 16.48 13.08
CA ASP A 93 -0.10 17.64 13.19
C ASP A 93 0.77 18.90 13.37
N ALA A 94 0.99 19.62 12.27
CA ALA A 94 1.80 20.83 12.23
C ALA A 94 1.19 22.01 13.03
N THR A 95 0.00 21.83 13.63
CA THR A 95 -0.62 22.78 14.57
C THR A 95 -0.52 22.34 16.03
N SER A 96 -0.03 21.12 16.30
CA SER A 96 0.23 20.64 17.66
C SER A 96 1.56 21.19 18.21
N PRO A 97 1.69 21.38 19.54
CA PRO A 97 2.96 21.77 20.16
C PRO A 97 4.08 20.78 19.82
N THR A 98 5.32 21.27 19.68
CA THR A 98 6.48 20.41 19.67
C THR A 98 6.81 19.92 21.08
N VAL A 99 7.43 18.75 21.17
CA VAL A 99 7.98 18.17 22.40
C VAL A 99 9.41 17.71 22.14
N ALA A 100 10.26 17.86 23.15
CA ALA A 100 11.61 17.31 23.12
C ALA A 100 11.56 15.78 23.19
N THR A 101 12.23 15.13 22.25
CA THR A 101 12.47 13.69 22.18
C THR A 101 13.97 13.42 22.27
N GLU A 102 14.37 12.15 22.37
CA GLU A 102 15.78 11.74 22.43
C GLU A 102 16.57 12.14 21.16
N ILE A 103 15.87 12.35 20.03
CA ILE A 103 16.44 12.72 18.72
C ILE A 103 16.14 14.17 18.27
N GLY A 104 15.54 15.00 19.12
CA GLY A 104 15.22 16.42 18.82
C GLY A 104 13.75 16.80 19.08
N GLU A 105 13.31 17.94 18.56
CA GLU A 105 11.89 18.35 18.65
C GLU A 105 11.02 17.66 17.60
N ALA A 106 9.89 17.09 18.02
CA ALA A 106 8.87 16.48 17.15
C ALA A 106 7.47 16.97 17.54
N HIS A 107 6.48 16.90 16.63
CA HIS A 107 5.11 17.29 16.95
C HIS A 107 4.44 16.28 17.89
N SER A 108 3.74 16.79 18.91
CA SER A 108 3.11 15.97 19.98
C SER A 108 1.89 15.16 19.55
N VAL A 109 1.31 15.44 18.37
CA VAL A 109 0.20 14.69 17.80
C VAL A 109 0.58 14.20 16.41
N THR A 110 0.56 12.89 16.21
CA THR A 110 0.86 12.25 14.92
C THR A 110 -0.27 11.31 14.50
N ALA A 111 -0.37 11.05 13.19
CA ALA A 111 -1.26 10.07 12.60
C ALA A 111 -0.42 9.01 11.87
N ARG A 112 -0.57 7.74 12.29
CA ARG A 112 0.09 6.60 11.64
C ARG A 112 -0.88 5.87 10.73
N VAL A 113 -0.44 5.63 9.51
CA VAL A 113 -1.19 4.89 8.50
C VAL A 113 -0.59 3.48 8.39
N LEU A 114 -1.35 2.49 8.88
CA LEU A 114 -1.00 1.08 8.71
C LEU A 114 -1.46 0.55 7.33
N PRO A 115 -0.75 -0.43 6.75
CA PRO A 115 -1.02 -0.89 5.40
C PRO A 115 -2.28 -1.77 5.35
N THR A 116 -3.20 -1.42 4.46
CA THR A 116 -4.23 -2.33 3.94
C THR A 116 -3.69 -3.12 2.74
N SER A 117 -2.70 -2.58 2.02
CA SER A 117 -1.86 -3.33 1.09
C SER A 117 -0.46 -2.72 0.94
N TYR A 118 0.54 -3.52 0.54
CA TYR A 118 1.82 -3.03 0.04
C TYR A 118 2.45 -3.98 -0.98
N SER A 119 3.28 -3.43 -1.87
CA SER A 119 4.23 -4.19 -2.67
C SER A 119 5.60 -3.51 -2.65
N VAL A 120 6.62 -4.22 -2.16
CA VAL A 120 8.01 -3.75 -2.05
C VAL A 120 8.90 -4.63 -2.94
N ASN A 121 9.70 -4.01 -3.79
CA ASN A 121 10.73 -4.66 -4.60
C ASN A 121 11.87 -3.68 -4.92
N ASP A 122 12.91 -4.16 -5.60
CA ASP A 122 14.12 -3.38 -5.88
C ASP A 122 13.90 -2.13 -6.77
N ALA A 123 12.77 -2.00 -7.44
CA ALA A 123 12.45 -0.86 -8.30
C ALA A 123 11.37 0.08 -7.72
N GLU A 124 10.48 -0.41 -6.86
CA GLU A 124 9.35 0.36 -6.34
C GLU A 124 8.84 -0.08 -4.97
N ILE A 125 8.28 0.90 -4.25
CA ILE A 125 7.45 0.73 -3.06
C ILE A 125 6.05 1.25 -3.40
N ARG A 126 5.04 0.40 -3.29
CA ARG A 126 3.63 0.82 -3.33
C ARG A 126 2.96 0.48 -2.01
N PHE A 127 2.08 1.36 -1.57
CA PHE A 127 1.38 1.27 -0.29
C PHE A 127 -0.04 1.82 -0.45
N GLU A 128 -1.02 1.12 0.10
CA GLU A 128 -2.31 1.69 0.47
C GLU A 128 -2.57 1.40 1.95
N GLY A 129 -3.09 2.38 2.67
CA GLY A 129 -3.46 2.24 4.06
C GLY A 129 -4.58 3.17 4.46
N ARG A 130 -4.95 3.14 5.73
CA ARG A 130 -5.98 4.03 6.30
C ARG A 130 -5.61 4.46 7.71
N SER A 131 -5.92 5.71 8.05
CA SER A 131 -6.02 6.16 9.45
C SER A 131 -7.36 6.88 9.69
N PRO A 132 -7.83 7.01 10.95
CA PRO A 132 -9.03 7.77 11.27
C PRO A 132 -8.96 9.26 10.89
N GLU A 133 -7.76 9.84 10.91
CA GLU A 133 -7.50 11.28 10.76
C GLU A 133 -7.29 11.71 9.30
N LEU A 134 -6.84 10.78 8.45
CA LEU A 134 -6.40 11.02 7.07
C LEU A 134 -7.30 10.34 6.02
N GLY A 135 -8.15 9.40 6.44
CA GLY A 135 -8.89 8.55 5.52
C GLY A 135 -7.97 7.54 4.82
N VAL A 136 -8.21 7.27 3.54
CA VAL A 136 -7.33 6.40 2.72
C VAL A 136 -6.09 7.17 2.32
N VAL A 137 -4.91 6.55 2.46
CA VAL A 137 -3.65 7.10 1.96
C VAL A 137 -3.03 6.13 0.97
N GLN A 138 -2.65 6.62 -0.20
CA GLN A 138 -2.02 5.88 -1.27
C GLN A 138 -0.64 6.48 -1.57
N PHE A 139 0.37 5.63 -1.68
CA PHE A 139 1.74 6.04 -1.99
C PHE A 139 2.32 5.09 -3.06
N SER A 140 3.03 5.67 -4.03
CA SER A 140 3.78 4.93 -5.04
C SER A 140 5.11 5.62 -5.29
N GLY A 141 6.21 4.96 -4.92
CA GLY A 141 7.58 5.43 -5.04
C GLY A 141 8.42 4.54 -5.94
N ARG A 142 9.28 5.14 -6.77
CA ARG A 142 10.36 4.48 -7.51
C ARG A 142 11.67 4.70 -6.79
N LEU A 143 12.43 3.63 -6.59
CA LEU A 143 13.74 3.65 -5.94
C LEU A 143 14.84 3.89 -6.97
N ASP A 144 15.83 4.70 -6.59
CA ASP A 144 17.16 4.71 -7.19
C ASP A 144 18.09 3.88 -6.32
N GLN A 145 18.43 2.67 -6.79
CA GLN A 145 19.30 1.74 -6.07
C GLN A 145 20.76 2.23 -5.98
N GLY A 146 21.22 3.09 -6.90
CA GLY A 146 22.54 3.70 -6.83
C GLY A 146 22.62 4.77 -5.74
N ALA A 147 21.60 5.63 -5.67
CA ALA A 147 21.44 6.62 -4.61
C ALA A 147 21.24 5.95 -3.24
N LEU A 148 20.35 4.95 -3.13
CA LEU A 148 20.13 4.21 -1.88
C LEU A 148 21.41 3.51 -1.41
N ALA A 149 22.12 2.79 -2.28
CA ALA A 149 23.38 2.15 -1.92
C ALA A 149 24.50 3.16 -1.56
N THR A 150 24.37 4.42 -1.95
CA THR A 150 25.28 5.50 -1.54
C THR A 150 24.88 6.06 -0.18
N ALA A 151 23.62 6.43 0.01
CA ALA A 151 23.06 6.88 1.28
C ALA A 151 23.31 5.88 2.42
N ARG A 152 23.13 4.58 2.16
CA ARG A 152 23.39 3.51 3.14
C ARG A 152 24.86 3.37 3.53
N ARG A 153 25.81 3.66 2.63
CA ARG A 153 27.25 3.67 2.94
C ARG A 153 27.67 4.93 3.71
N ASN A 154 26.97 6.04 3.47
CA ASN A 154 27.25 7.34 4.08
C ASN A 154 26.50 7.59 5.40
N LEU A 155 25.66 6.63 5.84
CA LEU A 155 24.75 6.73 7.00
C LEU A 155 23.68 7.84 6.88
N GLY A 156 23.31 8.15 5.64
CA GLY A 156 22.47 9.30 5.27
C GLY A 156 23.19 10.14 4.22
N ASP A 157 22.45 10.56 3.19
CA ASP A 157 22.95 11.42 2.13
C ASP A 157 21.90 12.49 1.81
N GLU A 158 22.32 13.61 1.21
CA GLU A 158 21.42 14.72 0.86
C GLU A 158 20.65 14.48 -0.45
N GLY A 159 20.87 13.34 -1.12
CA GLY A 159 20.19 12.94 -2.35
C GLY A 159 18.78 12.36 -2.14
N ALA A 160 17.93 12.55 -3.15
CA ALA A 160 16.67 11.81 -3.27
C ALA A 160 16.96 10.35 -3.67
N VAL A 161 16.66 9.38 -2.81
CA VAL A 161 16.77 7.95 -3.15
C VAL A 161 15.46 7.37 -3.67
N LEU A 162 14.34 8.06 -3.42
CA LEU A 162 13.01 7.69 -3.88
C LEU A 162 12.31 8.91 -4.46
N THR A 163 11.67 8.73 -5.62
CA THR A 163 10.75 9.72 -6.20
C THR A 163 9.40 9.09 -6.48
N GLY A 164 8.30 9.80 -6.22
CA GLY A 164 6.99 9.18 -6.23
C GLY A 164 5.83 10.14 -6.13
N SER A 165 4.67 9.60 -5.77
CA SER A 165 3.46 10.37 -5.48
C SER A 165 2.75 9.87 -4.22
N LEU A 166 2.15 10.82 -3.50
CA LEU A 166 1.38 10.61 -2.27
C LEU A 166 -0.01 11.22 -2.44
N LYS A 167 -1.06 10.45 -2.15
CA LYS A 167 -2.46 10.91 -2.12
C LYS A 167 -3.06 10.62 -0.75
N VAL A 168 -3.82 11.57 -0.20
CA VAL A 168 -4.47 11.49 1.11
C VAL A 168 -5.95 11.86 0.95
N GLY A 169 -6.85 10.93 1.28
CA GLY A 169 -8.28 11.09 1.10
C GLY A 169 -8.66 11.51 -0.33
N ASP A 170 -9.45 12.57 -0.41
CA ASP A 170 -9.89 13.19 -1.67
C ASP A 170 -8.97 14.32 -2.16
N ALA A 171 -7.86 14.59 -1.47
CA ALA A 171 -6.90 15.59 -1.91
C ALA A 171 -6.22 15.17 -3.23
N PRO A 172 -5.79 16.13 -4.07
CA PRO A 172 -4.95 15.85 -5.23
C PRO A 172 -3.67 15.09 -4.84
N ALA A 173 -3.24 14.17 -5.70
CA ALA A 173 -1.99 13.47 -5.52
C ALA A 173 -0.80 14.46 -5.68
N GLN A 174 0.06 14.52 -4.67
CA GLN A 174 1.25 15.37 -4.65
C GLN A 174 2.47 14.58 -5.11
N ALA A 175 3.43 15.23 -5.75
CA ALA A 175 4.73 14.63 -6.08
C ALA A 175 5.64 14.68 -4.84
N VAL A 176 6.44 13.63 -4.61
CA VAL A 176 7.33 13.53 -3.45
C VAL A 176 8.74 13.09 -3.84
N ARG A 177 9.75 13.66 -3.18
CA ARG A 177 11.16 13.27 -3.26
C ARG A 177 11.62 12.95 -1.84
N LEU A 178 12.10 11.73 -1.61
CA LEU A 178 12.50 11.29 -0.27
C LEU A 178 14.00 10.95 -0.23
N ARG A 179 14.70 11.45 0.79
CA ARG A 179 16.04 11.00 1.19
C ARG A 179 15.93 9.83 2.15
N TRP A 180 16.98 9.02 2.29
CA TRP A 180 17.00 7.90 3.24
C TRP A 180 17.81 8.22 4.48
N TRP A 181 17.36 7.67 5.61
CA TRP A 181 18.04 7.66 6.90
C TRP A 181 17.83 6.29 7.58
N MET A 182 18.83 5.79 8.29
CA MET A 182 18.79 4.45 8.90
C MET A 182 17.74 4.35 10.02
N GLY A 183 17.54 5.43 10.77
CA GLY A 183 17.22 5.35 12.19
C GLY A 183 18.48 5.62 13.03
N ASP A 184 18.30 5.60 14.35
CA ASP A 184 19.35 5.58 15.38
C ASP A 184 19.17 4.27 16.18
#